data_AF-A0A4V4HAM8-F1
#
_entry.id   AF-A0A4V4HAM8-F1
#
_cell.length_a   1.000
_cell.length_b   1.000
_cell.length_c   1.000
_cell.angle_alpha   90.00
_cell.angle_beta   90.00
_cell.angle_gamma   90.00
#
_symmetry.space_group_name_H-M   'P 1'
#
loop_
_entity.id
_entity.type
_entity.pdbx_description
1 polymer ?
#
loop_
_entity_poly.entity_id
_entity_poly.type
_entity_poly.pdbx_seq_one_letter_code
_entity_poly.pdbx_strand_id
1 'polypeptide(L)' 'YKTEFCRSWEEKGSCRYGTQCQFAHGKDELQKVARHPKYKIEICRSFWVSGFCPYGKRCCFIH' A
#
# COMPACT_ATOMS: atom_id res chain seq x y z
N TYR A 1 9.24 -1.55 5.90
CA TYR A 1 8.93 -2.94 6.27
C TYR A 1 7.58 -2.93 7.00
N LYS A 2 6.66 -3.85 6.74
CA LYS A 2 5.30 -3.92 7.33
C LYS A 2 4.47 -2.63 7.18
N THR A 3 4.53 -1.99 6.02
CA THR A 3 3.84 -0.70 5.74
C THR A 3 2.47 -0.88 5.08
N GLU A 4 2.14 -2.10 4.70
CA GLU A 4 0.86 -2.50 4.12
C GLU A 4 0.46 -3.88 4.68
N PHE A 5 -0.84 -4.18 4.67
CA PHE A 5 -1.35 -5.48 5.11
C PHE A 5 -0.96 -6.62 4.17
N CYS A 6 -0.69 -7.78 4.76
CA CYS A 6 -0.45 -9.02 4.06
C CYS A 6 -1.77 -9.59 3.53
N ARG A 7 -1.95 -9.58 2.21
CA ARG A 7 -3.16 -10.11 1.58
C ARG A 7 -3.43 -11.57 1.92
N SER A 8 -2.40 -12.42 1.88
CA SER A 8 -2.57 -13.85 2.18
C SER A 8 -3.06 -14.09 3.60
N TRP A 9 -2.55 -13.30 4.56
CA TRP A 9 -3.02 -13.37 5.94
C TRP A 9 -4.45 -12.85 6.09
N GLU A 10 -4.79 -11.74 5.44
CA GLU A 10 -6.13 -11.15 5.48
C GLU A 10 -7.19 -12.05 4.86
N GLU A 11 -6.89 -12.67 3.72
CA GLU A 11 -7.84 -13.50 2.97
C GLU A 11 -7.95 -14.93 3.51
N LYS A 12 -6.85 -15.52 3.96
CA LYS A 12 -6.77 -16.95 4.32
C LYS A 12 -6.52 -17.20 5.80
N GLY A 13 -6.30 -16.16 6.59
CA GLY A 13 -5.85 -16.27 7.98
C GLY A 13 -4.45 -16.86 8.14
N SER A 14 -3.69 -17.06 7.06
CA SER A 14 -2.39 -17.72 7.09
C SER A 14 -1.43 -17.15 6.02
N CYS A 15 -0.16 -17.07 6.38
CA CYS A 15 0.90 -16.55 5.51
C CYS A 15 2.08 -17.50 5.50
N ARG A 16 2.54 -17.89 4.30
CA ARG A 16 3.67 -18.81 4.11
C ARG A 16 4.99 -18.27 4.67
N TYR A 17 5.10 -16.94 4.79
CA TYR A 17 6.31 -16.27 5.29
C TYR A 17 6.33 -16.14 6.81
N GLY A 18 5.26 -16.52 7.51
CA GLY A 18 5.18 -16.45 8.97
C GLY A 18 5.62 -15.09 9.52
N THR A 19 6.48 -15.10 10.54
CA THR A 19 7.02 -13.89 11.18
C THR A 19 7.98 -13.09 10.31
N GLN A 20 8.56 -13.71 9.27
CA GLN A 20 9.46 -13.04 8.32
C GLN A 20 8.71 -12.27 7.23
N CYS A 21 7.37 -12.28 7.25
CA CYS A 21 6.58 -11.54 6.30
C CYS A 21 6.90 -10.04 6.36
N GLN A 22 7.21 -9.47 5.18
CA GLN A 22 7.49 -8.04 5.04
C GLN A 22 6.22 -7.17 5.09
N PHE A 23 5.05 -7.79 5.17
CA PHE A 23 3.74 -7.14 5.26
C PHE A 23 3.15 -7.37 6.66
N ALA A 24 2.24 -6.48 7.07
CA ALA A 24 1.61 -6.55 8.39
C ALA A 24 0.50 -7.62 8.41
N HIS A 25 0.52 -8.51 9.40
CA HIS A 25 -0.54 -9.49 9.66
C HIS A 25 -1.66 -8.94 10.57
N GLY A 26 -1.46 -7.75 11.14
CA GLY A 26 -2.44 -7.08 11.99
C GLY A 26 -2.14 -5.59 12.09
N LYS A 27 -3.03 -4.84 12.76
CA LYS A 27 -2.87 -3.40 12.94
C LYS A 27 -1.63 -3.08 13.79
N ASP A 28 -1.31 -3.93 14.76
CA ASP A 28 -0.15 -3.80 15.64
C ASP A 28 1.19 -3.88 14.89
N GLU A 29 1.21 -4.62 13.78
CA GLU A 29 2.40 -4.74 12.93
C GLU A 29 2.50 -3.63 11.86
N LEU A 30 1.41 -2.89 11.61
CA LEU A 30 1.34 -1.92 10.53
C LEU A 30 2.12 -0.65 10.88
N GLN A 31 3.24 -0.43 10.20
CA GLN A 31 4.08 0.74 10.38
C GLN A 31 3.57 1.93 9.57
N LYS A 32 3.42 3.07 10.25
CA LYS A 32 3.19 4.37 9.59
C LYS A 32 4.49 4.81 8.91
N VAL A 33 4.41 5.11 7.63
CA VAL A 33 5.54 5.63 6.85
C VAL A 33 5.44 7.14 6.80
N ALA A 34 6.54 7.83 7.15
CA ALA A 34 6.67 9.24 6.84
C ALA A 34 6.67 9.42 5.31
N ARG A 35 5.60 10.02 4.79
CA ARG A 35 5.46 10.31 3.36
C ARG A 35 6.14 11.64 3.05
N HIS A 36 6.59 11.81 1.81
CA HIS A 36 7.07 13.10 1.35
C HIS A 36 5.94 14.14 1.46
N PRO A 37 6.23 15.41 1.82
CA PRO A 37 5.19 16.45 2.00
C PRO A 37 4.29 16.64 0.76
N LYS A 38 4.81 16.38 -0.44
CA LYS A 38 4.05 16.46 -1.70
C LYS A 38 3.16 15.25 -2.02
N TYR A 39 3.02 14.29 -1.09
CA TYR A 39 2.15 13.13 -1.29
C TYR A 39 0.70 13.57 -1.43
N LYS A 40 0.04 13.13 -2.52
CA LYS A 40 -1.36 13.41 -2.83
C LYS A 40 -1.71 14.90 -2.89
N ILE A 41 -0.80 15.73 -3.40
CA ILE A 41 -1.07 17.15 -3.71
C ILE A 41 -1.42 17.35 -5.18
N GLU A 42 -0.65 16.74 -6.09
CA GLU A 42 -0.84 16.89 -7.53
C GLU A 42 -1.65 15.73 -8.12
N ILE A 43 -2.37 15.98 -9.22
CA ILE A 43 -3.19 14.97 -9.92
C ILE A 43 -2.32 13.99 -10.71
N CYS A 44 -2.73 12.72 -10.70
CA CYS A 44 -2.17 11.68 -11.53
C CYS A 44 -2.73 11.84 -12.94
N ARG A 45 -1.94 12.42 -13.84
CA ARG A 45 -2.35 12.62 -15.24
C ARG A 45 -2.79 11.32 -15.89
N SER A 46 -2.07 10.22 -15.66
CA SER A 46 -2.43 8.92 -16.23
C SER A 46 -3.83 8.49 -15.78
N PHE A 47 -4.13 8.54 -14.48
CA PHE A 47 -5.45 8.17 -13.98
C PHE A 47 -6.54 9.11 -14.48
N TRP A 48 -6.29 10.42 -14.49
CA TRP A 48 -7.29 11.40 -14.95
C TRP A 48 -7.59 11.31 -16.45
N VAL A 49 -6.60 10.93 -17.27
CA VAL A 49 -6.74 10.82 -18.73
C VAL A 49 -7.31 9.46 -19.15
N SER A 50 -6.82 8.36 -18.56
CA SER A 50 -7.18 7.00 -19.00
C SER A 50 -8.12 6.25 -18.04
N GLY A 51 -8.42 6.81 -16.88
CA GLY A 51 -9.12 6.12 -15.79
C GLY A 51 -8.26 5.03 -15.11
N PHE A 52 -7.02 4.83 -15.54
CA PHE A 52 -6.16 3.76 -15.06
C PHE A 52 -4.77 4.25 -14.68
N CYS A 53 -4.28 3.78 -13.53
CA CYS A 53 -2.91 4.01 -13.10
C CYS A 53 -2.29 2.69 -12.61
N PRO A 54 -1.15 2.26 -13.19
CA PRO A 54 -0.51 0.98 -12.84
C PRO A 54 -0.01 0.94 -11.39
N TYR A 55 0.16 2.11 -10.76
CA TYR A 55 0.56 2.22 -9.36
C TYR A 55 -0.61 2.04 -8.38
N GLY A 56 -1.86 2.20 -8.83
CA GLY A 56 -3.06 2.04 -8.01
C GLY A 56 -2.97 2.82 -6.68
N LYS A 57 -3.32 2.15 -5.57
CA LYS A 57 -3.24 2.73 -4.21
C LYS A 57 -1.83 3.19 -3.79
N ARG A 58 -0.76 2.72 -4.46
CA ARG A 58 0.62 3.12 -4.18
C ARG A 58 1.02 4.41 -4.88
N CYS A 59 0.20 4.93 -5.80
CA CYS A 59 0.50 6.17 -6.48
C CYS A 59 0.64 7.33 -5.50
N CYS A 60 1.67 8.14 -5.70
CA CYS A 60 1.95 9.33 -4.90
C CYS A 60 1.09 10.54 -5.26
N PHE A 61 0.35 10.47 -6.36
CA PHE A 61 -0.50 11.53 -6.90
C PHE A 61 -1.98 11.24 -6.68
N ILE A 62 -2.83 12.27 -6.68
CA ILE A 62 -4.28 12.13 -6.55
C ILE A 62 -4.81 11.36 -7.76
N HIS A 63 -5.61 10.32 -7.54
CA HIS A 63 -6.33 9.60 -8.59
C HIS A 63 -7.72 10.18 -8.65
#